data_AF-A0A1Y1Q6V4-F1
#
_entry.id   AF-A0A1Y1Q6V4-F1
#
_cell.length_a   1.000
_cell.length_b   1.000
_cell.length_c   1.000
_cell.angle_alpha   90.00
_cell.angle_beta   90.00
_cell.angle_gamma   90.00
#
_symmetry.space_group_name_H-M   'P 1'
#
loop_
_entity.id
_entity.type
_entity.pdbx_description
1 polymer ?
#
loop_
_entity_poly.entity_id
_entity_poly.type
_entity_poly.pdbx_seq_one_letter_code
_entity_poly.pdbx_strand_id
1 'polypeptide(L)'
;MVDKVLGSRLTLLFAASGVGKSSLLQAAVIPHLTAATGENLTVVCNTDWVSEPLARLREMIEAALWEDGTLPADARLEGETLAEWLEFCGLFVRRPPLVLILDQFEEFFRYQRATASFQPFIEQLTAVITNPQLPVSLVLSMREDFALELNALKSSLPTFLFDNFFRLERMSLLKAKDAIELPLTSSPP
;
A
#
# COMPACT_ATOMS: atom_id res chain seq x y z
N MET A 1 -13.55 2.51 2.48
CA MET A 1 -12.14 2.53 2.05
C MET A 1 -11.59 1.12 1.97
N VAL A 2 -11.79 0.32 3.02
CA VAL A 2 -11.54 -1.13 3.04
C VAL A 2 -12.11 -1.83 1.80
N ASP A 3 -13.41 -1.67 1.49
CA ASP A 3 -14.02 -2.30 0.29
C ASP A 3 -13.32 -1.96 -1.03
N LYS A 4 -12.74 -0.75 -1.13
CA LYS A 4 -12.00 -0.33 -2.32
C LYS A 4 -10.64 -1.03 -2.41
N VAL A 5 -9.94 -1.14 -1.28
CA VAL A 5 -8.66 -1.86 -1.18
C VAL A 5 -8.85 -3.34 -1.52
N LEU A 6 -9.96 -3.94 -1.07
CA LEU A 6 -10.28 -5.34 -1.35
C LEU A 6 -10.80 -5.57 -2.77
N GLY A 7 -11.52 -4.60 -3.34
CA GLY A 7 -12.11 -4.71 -4.68
C GLY A 7 -11.18 -4.28 -5.83
N SER A 8 -10.02 -3.68 -5.54
CA SER A 8 -9.09 -3.16 -6.54
C SER A 8 -7.65 -3.54 -6.21
N ARG A 9 -6.87 -3.94 -7.23
CA ARG A 9 -5.43 -4.26 -7.05
C ARG A 9 -4.56 -3.03 -6.85
N LEU A 10 -5.03 -1.88 -7.33
CA LEU A 10 -4.38 -0.60 -7.12
C LEU A 10 -5.42 0.42 -6.65
N THR A 11 -5.20 0.97 -5.46
CA THR A 11 -5.98 2.07 -4.91
C THR A 11 -5.09 3.30 -4.78
N LEU A 12 -5.51 4.44 -5.34
CA LEU A 12 -4.85 5.72 -5.09
C LEU A 12 -5.61 6.51 -4.03
N LEU A 13 -4.90 7.00 -3.02
CA LEU A 13 -5.44 7.90 -2.02
C LEU A 13 -4.81 9.28 -2.20
N PHE A 14 -5.57 10.21 -2.79
CA PHE A 14 -5.16 11.59 -2.93
C PHE A 14 -5.83 12.49 -1.92
N ALA A 15 -5.05 13.30 -1.23
CA ALA A 15 -5.60 14.36 -0.39
C ALA A 15 -4.58 15.46 -0.13
N ALA A 16 -5.05 16.67 0.18
CA ALA A 16 -4.18 17.77 0.55
C ALA A 16 -3.25 17.41 1.74
N SER A 17 -2.17 18.17 1.89
CA SER A 17 -1.30 18.01 3.06
C SER A 17 -2.05 18.31 4.35
N GLY A 18 -1.73 17.61 5.44
CA GLY A 18 -2.29 17.86 6.77
C GLY A 18 -3.73 17.39 7.02
N VAL A 19 -4.40 16.76 6.03
CA VAL A 19 -5.79 16.28 6.20
C VAL A 19 -5.92 14.92 6.92
N GLY A 20 -4.81 14.34 7.37
CA GLY A 20 -4.80 13.12 8.18
C GLY A 20 -4.82 11.80 7.40
N LYS A 21 -4.30 11.73 6.17
CA LYS A 21 -4.20 10.47 5.38
C LYS A 21 -3.53 9.34 6.16
N SER A 22 -2.32 9.59 6.68
CA SER A 22 -1.56 8.62 7.47
C SER A 22 -2.30 8.24 8.75
N SER A 23 -2.96 9.20 9.40
CA SER A 23 -3.79 8.92 10.57
C SER A 23 -4.97 8.02 10.23
N LEU A 24 -5.70 8.28 9.14
CA LEU A 24 -6.79 7.41 8.69
C LEU A 24 -6.29 5.99 8.38
N LEU A 25 -5.17 5.87 7.67
CA LEU A 25 -4.56 4.58 7.34
C LEU A 25 -4.23 3.80 8.60
N GLN A 26 -3.53 4.43 9.55
CA GLN A 26 -3.05 3.79 10.77
C GLN A 26 -4.15 3.55 11.83
N ALA A 27 -5.09 4.48 11.98
CA ALA A 27 -6.09 4.43 13.05
C ALA A 27 -7.35 3.63 12.68
N ALA A 28 -7.64 3.44 11.39
CA ALA A 28 -8.86 2.75 10.97
C ALA A 28 -8.65 1.69 9.89
N VAL A 29 -7.90 2.00 8.83
CA VAL A 29 -7.82 1.10 7.67
C VAL A 29 -6.99 -0.14 8.00
N ILE A 30 -5.76 0.06 8.47
CA ILE A 30 -4.85 -1.04 8.84
C ILE A 30 -5.47 -1.90 9.95
N PRO A 31 -5.95 -1.34 11.09
CA PRO A 31 -6.58 -2.13 12.14
C PRO A 31 -7.76 -2.97 11.66
N HIS A 32 -8.57 -2.45 10.72
CA HIS A 32 -9.71 -3.19 10.19
C HIS A 32 -9.27 -4.34 9.27
N LEU A 33 -8.25 -4.13 8.45
CA LEU A 33 -7.71 -5.15 7.54
C LEU A 33 -6.97 -6.27 8.29
N THR A 34 -6.28 -5.95 9.38
CA THR A 34 -5.49 -6.93 10.15
C THR A 34 -6.28 -7.64 11.26
N ALA A 35 -7.46 -7.14 11.62
CA ALA A 35 -8.26 -7.72 12.70
C ALA A 35 -8.60 -9.19 12.43
N ALA A 36 -8.33 -10.05 13.42
CA ALA A 36 -8.64 -11.49 13.35
C ALA A 36 -10.15 -11.77 13.21
N THR A 37 -11.00 -10.87 13.72
CA THR A 37 -12.46 -10.92 13.57
C THR A 37 -12.96 -10.31 12.26
N GLY A 38 -12.07 -9.68 11.50
CA GLY A 38 -12.35 -9.02 10.22
C GLY A 38 -11.69 -9.76 9.07
N GLU A 39 -10.94 -9.03 8.25
CA GLU A 39 -10.32 -9.58 7.03
C GLU A 39 -9.09 -10.46 7.32
N ASN A 40 -8.45 -10.26 8.49
CA ASN A 40 -7.27 -11.02 8.94
C ASN A 40 -6.16 -11.11 7.88
N LEU A 41 -5.91 -10.00 7.18
CA LEU A 41 -4.91 -9.90 6.13
C LEU A 41 -3.55 -9.51 6.70
N THR A 42 -2.50 -9.94 6.01
CA THR A 42 -1.14 -9.40 6.22
C THR A 42 -1.06 -8.03 5.52
N VAL A 43 -0.74 -6.99 6.29
CA VAL A 43 -0.69 -5.60 5.81
C VAL A 43 0.68 -5.00 6.11
N VAL A 44 1.33 -4.43 5.09
CA VAL A 44 2.62 -3.74 5.19
C VAL A 44 2.42 -2.29 4.82
N CYS A 45 2.92 -1.35 5.64
CA CYS A 45 2.77 0.08 5.40
C CYS A 45 4.13 0.78 5.41
N ASN A 46 4.64 1.15 4.23
CA ASN A 46 5.87 1.93 4.10
C ASN A 46 5.58 3.44 4.14
N THR A 47 6.35 4.15 4.94
CA THR A 47 6.38 5.62 5.02
C THR A 47 7.80 6.18 4.87
N ASP A 48 8.83 5.33 4.82
CA ASP A 48 10.22 5.76 4.67
C ASP A 48 10.62 5.70 3.20
N TRP A 49 10.98 6.85 2.66
CA TRP A 49 11.43 7.02 1.29
C TRP A 49 12.87 7.54 1.20
N VAL A 50 13.56 7.65 2.33
CA VAL A 50 14.99 8.02 2.38
C VAL A 50 15.85 6.78 2.13
N SER A 51 15.49 5.67 2.75
CA SER A 51 16.13 4.37 2.55
C SER A 51 15.96 3.84 1.13
N GLU A 52 16.82 2.90 0.72
CA GLU A 52 16.69 2.22 -0.58
C GLU A 52 15.34 1.46 -0.62
N PRO A 53 14.43 1.81 -1.53
CA PRO A 53 13.03 1.42 -1.41
C PRO A 53 12.78 -0.06 -1.67
N LEU A 54 13.55 -0.74 -2.53
CA LEU A 54 13.33 -2.16 -2.81
C LEU A 54 13.76 -3.04 -1.63
N ALA A 55 14.95 -2.82 -1.08
CA ALA A 55 15.45 -3.50 0.09
C ALA A 55 14.52 -3.25 1.28
N ARG A 56 14.11 -1.99 1.49
CA ARG A 56 13.19 -1.63 2.56
C ARG A 56 11.87 -2.39 2.47
N LEU A 57 11.25 -2.45 1.28
CA LEU A 57 10.00 -3.19 1.11
C LEU A 57 10.18 -4.68 1.40
N ARG A 58 11.27 -5.29 0.94
CA ARG A 58 11.55 -6.71 1.21
C ARG A 58 11.68 -6.99 2.69
N GLU A 59 12.48 -6.19 3.40
CA GLU A 59 12.65 -6.30 4.86
C GLU A 59 11.32 -6.16 5.61
N MET A 60 10.49 -5.18 5.23
CA MET A 60 9.21 -4.95 5.90
C MET A 60 8.21 -6.07 5.65
N ILE A 61 8.18 -6.64 4.45
CA ILE A 61 7.31 -7.78 4.13
C ILE A 61 7.76 -9.01 4.90
N GLU A 62 9.05 -9.31 4.91
CA GLU A 62 9.62 -10.43 5.65
C GLU A 62 9.34 -10.31 7.16
N ALA A 63 9.56 -9.12 7.73
CA ALA A 63 9.25 -8.85 9.13
C ALA A 63 7.76 -9.06 9.45
N ALA A 64 6.85 -8.61 8.58
CA ALA A 64 5.41 -8.80 8.77
C ALA A 64 5.01 -10.28 8.75
N LEU A 65 5.57 -11.07 7.83
CA LEU A 65 5.31 -12.52 7.77
C LEU A 65 5.88 -13.27 8.98
N TRP A 66 7.02 -12.80 9.51
CA TRP A 66 7.60 -13.33 10.73
C TRP A 66 6.75 -12.99 11.98
N GLU A 67 6.32 -11.74 12.12
CA GLU A 67 5.42 -11.29 13.20
C GLU A 67 4.07 -12.01 13.15
N ASP A 68 3.59 -12.31 11.94
CA ASP A 68 2.39 -13.11 11.73
C ASP A 68 2.56 -14.59 12.13
N GLY A 69 3.79 -15.05 12.31
CA GLY A 69 4.11 -16.45 12.62
C GLY A 69 3.83 -17.40 11.45
N THR A 70 3.71 -16.87 10.24
CA THR A 70 3.36 -17.64 9.04
C THR A 70 4.57 -17.99 8.19
N LEU A 71 5.70 -17.29 8.36
CA LEU A 71 6.97 -17.64 7.76
C LEU A 71 7.68 -18.73 8.58
N PRO A 72 8.00 -19.90 8.00
CA PRO A 72 8.81 -20.91 8.66
C PRO A 72 10.22 -20.40 9.00
N ALA A 73 10.79 -20.86 10.13
CA ALA A 73 12.10 -20.40 10.60
C ALA A 73 13.26 -20.74 9.64
N ASP A 74 13.09 -21.74 8.78
CA ASP A 74 14.04 -22.19 7.76
C ASP A 74 13.68 -21.70 6.35
N ALA A 75 12.60 -20.94 6.20
CA ALA A 75 12.19 -20.41 4.91
C ALA A 75 13.25 -19.44 4.38
N ARG A 76 13.62 -19.63 3.12
CA ARG A 76 14.42 -18.69 2.36
C ARG A 76 13.51 -18.06 1.34
N LEU A 77 13.18 -16.79 1.57
CA LEU A 77 12.43 -16.02 0.59
C LEU A 77 13.32 -15.84 -0.65
N GLU A 78 12.73 -16.06 -1.82
CA GLU A 78 13.42 -16.01 -3.12
C GLU A 78 12.72 -14.99 -4.05
N GLY A 79 13.45 -14.50 -5.05
CA GLY A 79 12.94 -13.59 -6.08
C GLY A 79 13.87 -12.42 -6.36
N GLU A 80 14.34 -12.31 -7.60
CA GLU A 80 15.25 -11.25 -8.04
C GLU A 80 14.51 -9.92 -8.18
N THR A 81 13.27 -9.99 -8.67
CA THR A 81 12.37 -8.84 -8.80
C THR A 81 11.38 -8.75 -7.64
N LEU A 82 10.82 -7.56 -7.40
CA LEU A 82 9.78 -7.34 -6.40
C LEU A 82 8.52 -8.19 -6.70
N ALA A 83 8.22 -8.44 -7.98
CA ALA A 83 7.08 -9.26 -8.38
C ALA A 83 7.26 -10.72 -7.96
N GLU A 84 8.40 -11.33 -8.30
CA GLU A 84 8.73 -12.71 -7.90
C GLU A 84 8.78 -12.83 -6.37
N TRP A 85 9.36 -11.83 -5.71
CA TRP A 85 9.42 -11.78 -4.25
C TRP A 85 8.02 -11.77 -3.62
N LEU A 86 7.13 -10.92 -4.14
CA LEU A 86 5.75 -10.82 -3.66
C LEU A 86 4.93 -12.07 -3.97
N GLU A 87 5.19 -12.72 -5.11
CA GLU A 87 4.60 -14.02 -5.45
C GLU A 87 4.98 -15.08 -4.41
N PHE A 88 6.27 -15.17 -4.09
CA PHE A 88 6.77 -16.11 -3.08
C PHE A 88 6.26 -15.79 -1.67
N CYS A 89 6.31 -14.52 -1.26
CA CYS A 89 5.75 -14.06 0.01
C CYS A 89 4.25 -14.35 0.13
N GLY A 90 3.52 -14.29 -1.00
CA GLY A 90 2.10 -14.60 -1.09
C GLY A 90 1.74 -16.04 -0.69
N LEU A 91 2.71 -16.96 -0.64
CA LEU A 91 2.52 -18.33 -0.15
C LEU A 91 2.42 -18.40 1.38
N PHE A 92 2.91 -17.37 2.08
CA PHE A 92 3.03 -17.32 3.53
C PHE A 92 2.12 -16.28 4.17
N VAL A 93 1.30 -15.54 3.44
CA VAL A 93 0.37 -14.59 4.08
C VAL A 93 -0.74 -15.33 4.82
N ARG A 94 -1.28 -14.71 5.88
CA ARG A 94 -2.44 -15.25 6.62
C ARG A 94 -3.60 -15.58 5.68
N ARG A 95 -3.86 -14.66 4.75
CA ARG A 95 -4.89 -14.73 3.73
C ARG A 95 -4.53 -13.79 2.58
N PRO A 96 -4.72 -14.21 1.31
CA PRO A 96 -4.54 -13.31 0.18
C PRO A 96 -5.70 -12.30 0.06
N PRO A 97 -5.44 -11.07 -0.42
CA PRO A 97 -4.14 -10.58 -0.87
C PRO A 97 -3.26 -10.00 0.26
N LEU A 98 -1.93 -9.98 0.06
CA LEU A 98 -1.03 -9.10 0.82
C LEU A 98 -1.40 -7.65 0.49
N VAL A 99 -1.66 -6.84 1.52
CA VAL A 99 -1.95 -5.41 1.30
C VAL A 99 -0.67 -4.61 1.51
N LEU A 100 -0.16 -4.00 0.45
CA LEU A 100 0.99 -3.11 0.51
C LEU A 100 0.53 -1.65 0.42
N ILE A 101 0.76 -0.90 1.48
CA ILE A 101 0.43 0.52 1.59
C ILE A 101 1.73 1.31 1.45
N LEU A 102 1.82 2.12 0.40
CA LEU A 102 2.90 3.06 0.16
C LEU A 102 2.38 4.45 0.51
N ASP A 103 2.56 4.85 1.75
CA ASP A 103 2.08 6.14 2.27
C ASP A 103 3.13 7.24 2.11
N GLN A 104 2.67 8.47 1.97
CA GLN A 104 3.50 9.63 1.61
C GLN A 104 4.36 9.36 0.35
N PHE A 105 3.80 8.65 -0.63
CA PHE A 105 4.53 8.22 -1.83
C PHE A 105 5.11 9.38 -2.63
N GLU A 106 4.60 10.61 -2.47
CA GLU A 106 5.23 11.80 -3.05
C GLU A 106 6.70 11.98 -2.62
N GLU A 107 7.07 11.53 -1.42
CA GLU A 107 8.42 11.69 -0.90
C GLU A 107 9.43 10.80 -1.63
N PHE A 108 8.99 9.69 -2.23
CA PHE A 108 9.79 8.88 -3.14
C PHE A 108 10.39 9.75 -4.26
N PHE A 109 9.56 10.58 -4.91
CA PHE A 109 10.04 11.46 -5.98
C PHE A 109 10.99 12.54 -5.46
N ARG A 110 10.85 12.96 -4.19
CA ARG A 110 11.77 13.93 -3.58
C ARG A 110 13.13 13.31 -3.27
N TYR A 111 13.16 12.15 -2.63
CA TYR A 111 14.38 11.56 -2.10
C TYR A 111 15.11 10.69 -3.13
N GLN A 112 14.38 9.94 -3.94
CA GLN A 112 14.98 8.93 -4.80
C GLN A 112 15.31 9.46 -6.20
N ARG A 113 14.68 10.54 -6.69
CA ARG A 113 14.80 11.00 -8.10
C ARG A 113 16.22 11.23 -8.60
N ALA A 114 17.17 11.60 -7.74
CA ALA A 114 18.57 11.81 -8.11
C ALA A 114 19.47 10.61 -7.77
N THR A 115 18.90 9.48 -7.35
CA THR A 115 19.62 8.26 -6.93
C THR A 115 19.54 7.18 -8.00
N ALA A 116 20.43 6.20 -7.92
CA ALA A 116 20.40 5.02 -8.79
C ALA A 116 19.16 4.13 -8.57
N SER A 117 18.48 4.27 -7.43
CA SER A 117 17.33 3.42 -7.05
C SER A 117 16.01 3.86 -7.64
N PHE A 118 15.92 5.09 -8.20
CA PHE A 118 14.68 5.64 -8.74
C PHE A 118 14.09 4.77 -9.86
N GLN A 119 14.88 4.54 -10.91
CA GLN A 119 14.42 3.87 -12.12
C GLN A 119 14.11 2.37 -11.87
N PRO A 120 14.99 1.60 -11.20
CA PRO A 120 14.70 0.20 -10.86
C PRO A 120 13.43 0.05 -10.01
N PHE A 121 13.21 0.94 -9.05
CA PHE A 121 12.00 0.88 -8.22
C PHE A 121 10.74 1.15 -9.04
N ILE A 122 10.74 2.17 -9.90
CA ILE A 122 9.61 2.49 -10.79
C ILE A 122 9.27 1.30 -11.71
N GLU A 123 10.30 0.67 -12.30
CA GLU A 123 10.14 -0.49 -13.19
C GLU A 123 9.52 -1.68 -12.44
N GLN A 124 10.07 -2.03 -11.28
CA GLN A 124 9.57 -3.16 -10.49
C GLN A 124 8.18 -2.90 -9.90
N LEU A 125 7.89 -1.68 -9.43
CA LEU A 125 6.56 -1.30 -8.95
C LEU A 125 5.52 -1.40 -10.08
N THR A 126 5.89 -0.96 -11.29
CA THR A 126 5.03 -1.08 -12.48
C THR A 126 4.76 -2.55 -12.82
N ALA A 127 5.78 -3.41 -12.77
CA ALA A 127 5.60 -4.84 -12.98
C ALA A 127 4.60 -5.46 -11.97
N VAL A 128 4.67 -5.04 -10.71
CA VAL A 128 3.70 -5.48 -9.67
C VAL A 128 2.28 -5.01 -9.99
N ILE A 129 2.13 -3.72 -10.34
CA ILE A 129 0.83 -3.13 -10.67
C ILE A 129 0.18 -3.84 -11.87
N THR A 130 0.98 -4.17 -12.88
CA THR A 130 0.48 -4.68 -14.18
C THR A 130 0.32 -6.20 -14.22
N ASN A 131 0.90 -6.95 -13.29
CA ASN A 131 0.76 -8.41 -13.24
C ASN A 131 -0.49 -8.81 -12.45
N PRO A 132 -1.60 -9.25 -13.10
CA PRO A 132 -2.86 -9.58 -12.43
C PRO A 132 -2.83 -10.85 -11.56
N GLN A 133 -1.80 -11.70 -11.71
CA GLN A 133 -1.71 -12.98 -11.00
C GLN A 133 -1.16 -12.84 -9.58
N LEU A 134 -0.46 -11.74 -9.28
CA LEU A 134 0.08 -11.53 -7.92
C LEU A 134 -1.04 -11.44 -6.86
N PRO A 135 -0.93 -12.11 -5.72
CA PRO A 135 -1.93 -11.98 -4.66
C PRO A 135 -1.66 -10.70 -3.82
N VAL A 136 -1.60 -9.53 -4.47
CA VAL A 136 -1.24 -8.26 -3.84
C VAL A 136 -2.28 -7.18 -4.16
N SER A 137 -2.67 -6.42 -3.14
CA SER A 137 -3.38 -5.16 -3.27
C SER A 137 -2.46 -4.02 -2.87
N LEU A 138 -2.28 -3.04 -3.76
CA LEU A 138 -1.40 -1.90 -3.59
C LEU A 138 -2.22 -0.64 -3.30
N VAL A 139 -1.85 0.09 -2.25
CA VAL A 139 -2.44 1.39 -1.91
C VAL A 139 -1.35 2.46 -1.99
N LEU A 140 -1.43 3.38 -2.95
CA LEU A 140 -0.54 4.54 -3.00
C LEU A 140 -1.25 5.74 -2.38
N SER A 141 -0.76 6.20 -1.24
CA SER A 141 -1.25 7.42 -0.60
C SER A 141 -0.28 8.55 -0.86
N MET A 142 -0.78 9.64 -1.44
CA MET A 142 0.03 10.82 -1.71
C MET A 142 -0.76 12.11 -1.70
N ARG A 143 -0.03 13.24 -1.73
CA ARG A 143 -0.67 14.53 -1.89
C ARG A 143 -1.20 14.75 -3.30
N GLU A 144 -2.35 15.44 -3.40
CA GLU A 144 -3.01 15.66 -4.70
C GLU A 144 -2.22 16.57 -5.66
N ASP A 145 -1.38 17.46 -5.13
CA ASP A 145 -0.48 18.32 -5.92
C ASP A 145 0.68 17.54 -6.57
N PHE A 146 0.92 16.30 -6.14
CA PHE A 146 1.93 15.40 -6.71
C PHE A 146 1.35 14.44 -7.74
N ALA A 147 0.07 14.56 -8.11
CA ALA A 147 -0.56 13.67 -9.09
C ALA A 147 0.15 13.67 -10.45
N LEU A 148 0.79 14.79 -10.85
CA LEU A 148 1.58 14.85 -12.09
C LEU A 148 2.83 13.98 -12.05
N GLU A 149 3.38 13.69 -10.88
CA GLU A 149 4.57 12.84 -10.74
C GLU A 149 4.28 11.38 -11.11
N LEU A 150 3.01 10.96 -11.07
CA LEU A 150 2.59 9.66 -11.60
C LEU A 150 2.81 9.52 -13.11
N ASN A 151 3.09 10.62 -13.83
CA ASN A 151 3.55 10.54 -15.22
C ASN A 151 4.86 9.74 -15.34
N ALA A 152 5.69 9.66 -14.30
CA ALA A 152 6.86 8.79 -14.29
C ALA A 152 6.48 7.30 -14.42
N LEU A 153 5.30 6.91 -13.94
CA LEU A 153 4.75 5.56 -14.11
C LEU A 153 4.04 5.39 -15.48
N LYS A 154 3.56 6.48 -16.10
CA LYS A 154 2.82 6.45 -17.39
C LYS A 154 3.60 5.87 -18.55
N SER A 155 4.91 6.06 -18.58
CA SER A 155 5.76 5.47 -19.63
C SER A 155 5.68 3.94 -19.64
N SER A 156 5.31 3.33 -18.51
CA SER A 156 5.37 1.89 -18.29
C SER A 156 4.01 1.26 -17.95
N LEU A 157 2.99 2.06 -17.62
CA LEU A 157 1.64 1.59 -17.26
C LEU A 157 0.65 1.68 -18.44
N PRO A 158 -0.20 0.65 -18.64
CA PRO A 158 -1.32 0.74 -19.58
C PRO A 158 -2.29 1.87 -19.26
N THR A 159 -2.81 2.54 -20.30
CA THR A 159 -3.69 3.72 -20.19
C THR A 159 -4.94 3.48 -19.33
N PHE A 160 -5.53 2.28 -19.36
CA PHE A 160 -6.74 1.96 -18.61
C PHE A 160 -6.56 1.96 -17.08
N LEU A 161 -5.32 1.81 -16.59
CA LEU A 161 -5.05 1.90 -15.15
C LEU A 161 -5.14 3.34 -14.65
N PHE A 162 -4.99 4.33 -15.54
CA PHE A 162 -5.18 5.74 -15.23
C PHE A 162 -6.65 6.11 -15.09
N ASP A 163 -7.54 5.44 -15.84
CA ASP A 163 -8.98 5.66 -15.77
C ASP A 163 -9.57 5.12 -14.46
N ASN A 164 -8.94 4.08 -13.89
CA ASN A 164 -9.29 3.47 -12.62
C ASN A 164 -8.57 4.08 -11.41
N PHE A 165 -7.83 5.19 -11.59
CA PHE A 165 -7.29 5.94 -10.47
C PHE A 165 -8.43 6.56 -9.67
N PHE A 166 -8.96 5.78 -8.73
CA PHE A 166 -9.98 6.18 -7.80
C PHE A 166 -9.46 7.31 -6.92
N ARG A 167 -9.62 8.56 -7.37
CA ARG A 167 -9.42 9.73 -6.52
C ARG A 167 -10.44 9.65 -5.40
N LEU A 168 -10.01 9.28 -4.20
CA LEU A 168 -10.81 9.48 -2.99
C LEU A 168 -10.94 11.00 -2.80
N GLU A 169 -12.02 11.57 -3.33
CA GLU A 169 -12.33 12.99 -3.18
C GLU A 169 -12.34 13.35 -1.69
N ARG A 170 -11.81 14.55 -1.37
CA ARG A 170 -11.64 15.12 -0.03
C ARG A 170 -12.82 14.89 0.93
N MET A 171 -14.04 14.80 0.40
CA MET A 171 -15.26 14.60 1.19
C MET A 171 -15.34 13.23 1.89
N SER A 172 -14.64 12.21 1.40
CA SER A 172 -14.65 10.87 2.00
C SER A 172 -13.70 10.74 3.20
N LEU A 173 -12.56 11.43 3.17
CA LEU A 173 -11.54 11.41 4.22
C LEU A 173 -12.00 12.15 5.48
N LEU A 174 -12.61 13.33 5.33
CA LEU A 174 -13.16 14.08 6.47
C LEU A 174 -14.27 13.28 7.16
N LYS A 175 -15.19 12.67 6.40
CA LYS A 175 -16.23 11.79 6.95
C LYS A 175 -15.65 10.52 7.61
N ALA A 176 -14.57 9.97 7.06
CA ALA A 176 -13.90 8.81 7.67
C ALA A 176 -13.17 9.19 8.96
N LYS A 177 -12.60 10.40 9.05
CA LYS A 177 -12.00 10.92 10.27
C LYS A 177 -13.04 11.17 11.36
N ASP A 178 -14.19 11.76 11.00
CA ASP A 178 -15.31 11.95 11.94
C ASP A 178 -15.83 10.61 12.49
N ALA A 179 -15.79 9.54 11.69
CA ALA A 179 -16.15 8.19 12.13
C ALA A 179 -15.13 7.54 13.09
N ILE A 180 -13.89 8.05 13.15
CA ILE A 180 -12.83 7.58 14.06
C ILE A 180 -12.84 8.37 15.37
N GLU A 181 -13.24 9.65 15.31
CA GLU A 181 -13.28 10.54 16.48
C GLU A 181 -14.60 10.46 17.28
N LEU A 182 -15.64 9.81 16.76
CA LEU A 182 -16.82 9.45 17.54
C LEU A 182 -16.52 8.18 18.35
N PRO A 183 -16.45 8.26 19.69
CA PRO A 183 -16.42 7.05 20.50
C PRO A 183 -17.68 6.25 20.21
N LEU A 184 -17.60 4.93 20.26
CA LEU A 184 -18.76 4.05 20.41
C LEU A 184 -19.46 4.34 21.75
N THR A 185 -20.09 5.51 21.90
CA THR A 185 -21.05 5.74 22.98
C THR A 185 -22.35 5.04 22.62
N SER A 186 -22.39 3.78 23.06
CA SER A 186 -23.55 3.09 23.64
C SER A 186 -24.88 3.14 22.89
N SER A 187 -25.23 1.97 22.35
CA SER A 187 -26.51 1.21 22.36
C SER A 187 -27.85 1.88 22.77
N PRO A 188 -28.96 1.30 22.25
CA PRO A 188 -30.26 1.96 22.09
C PRO A 188 -31.12 1.95 23.35
N PRO A 189 -32.25 2.65 23.31
CA PRO A 189 -33.54 2.06 23.67
C PRO A 189 -34.49 1.91 22.47
#